data_AF-A0A8J3JHF7-F1
#
_entry.id   AF-A0A8J3JHF7-F1
#
_cell.length_a   1.000
_cell.length_b   1.000
_cell.length_c   1.000
_cell.angle_alpha   90.00
_cell.angle_beta   90.00
_cell.angle_gamma   90.00
#
_symmetry.space_group_name_H-M   'P 1'
#
loop_
_entity.id
_entity.type
_entity.pdbx_description
1 polymer ?
#
loop_
_entity_poly.entity_id
_entity_poly.type
_entity_poly.pdbx_seq_one_letter_code
_entity_poly.pdbx_strand_id
1 'polypeptide(L)'
;MAIALLLAAGLTGCGRPGEPVPWEVTEVGDAGPGRVQIRVTGGEAEEIWQVSDEGHNLGRAERARPMTASVSSCAGQLCYRVVTGLLRVETGGDAAGWTTAWQITGADYTQLAADYMPLGAPATHLSSTSVVVHEVAGGRHVVFVANGRDGLLHRSADGRWHRLGLPKGGEGWYFAEPPRLASEPPPADPSWVVAALVTALLLVAGAIPLAVRRAWHPRAVRLTAGTAVGGGLLSYAACHVPGAGMFPPEFYAVILVTAIVVTGLVVILNGIAHHTSAPR
;
A
#
# COMPACT_ATOMS: atom_id res chain seq x y z
N MET A 1 -10.02 -33.38 -23.27
CA MET A 1 -10.81 -32.14 -23.50
C MET A 1 -11.67 -31.77 -22.27
N ALA A 2 -11.16 -31.95 -21.04
CA ALA A 2 -11.93 -31.78 -19.80
C ALA A 2 -11.28 -30.81 -18.78
N ILE A 3 -10.11 -30.24 -19.11
CA ILE A 3 -9.35 -29.34 -18.22
C ILE A 3 -9.77 -27.87 -18.38
N ALA A 4 -10.51 -27.52 -19.45
CA ALA A 4 -10.94 -26.16 -19.72
C ALA A 4 -12.15 -25.68 -18.88
N LEU A 5 -12.85 -26.58 -18.18
CA LEU A 5 -14.10 -26.26 -17.47
C LEU A 5 -13.93 -25.96 -15.97
N LEU A 6 -12.75 -26.19 -15.38
CA LEU A 6 -12.50 -25.94 -13.96
C LEU A 6 -12.02 -24.52 -13.63
N LEU A 7 -11.64 -23.72 -14.63
CA LEU A 7 -11.23 -22.33 -14.44
C LEU A 7 -12.39 -21.31 -14.49
N ALA A 8 -13.58 -21.72 -14.95
CA ALA A 8 -14.72 -20.81 -15.11
C ALA A 8 -15.58 -20.67 -13.85
N ALA A 9 -15.48 -21.58 -12.88
CA ALA A 9 -16.36 -21.61 -11.71
C ALA A 9 -15.89 -20.75 -10.51
N GLY A 10 -14.70 -20.14 -10.59
CA GLY A 10 -14.13 -19.33 -9.50
C GLY A 10 -14.42 -17.83 -9.53
N LEU A 11 -15.11 -17.32 -10.55
CA LEU A 11 -15.23 -15.87 -10.81
C LEU A 11 -16.57 -15.23 -10.43
N THR A 12 -17.54 -15.98 -9.90
CA THR A 12 -18.91 -15.47 -9.65
C THR A 12 -19.14 -14.91 -8.24
N GLY A 13 -18.10 -14.77 -7.43
CA GLY A 13 -18.18 -14.32 -6.04
C GLY A 13 -17.65 -12.91 -5.76
N CYS A 14 -17.47 -12.04 -6.76
CA CYS A 14 -17.13 -10.64 -6.50
C CYS A 14 -18.40 -9.88 -6.12
N GLY A 15 -18.85 -10.02 -4.87
CA GLY A 15 -19.81 -9.09 -4.29
C GLY A 15 -19.27 -7.67 -4.50
N ARG A 16 -20.13 -6.74 -4.99
CA ARG A 16 -19.73 -5.34 -5.14
C ARG A 16 -19.17 -4.88 -3.79
N PRO A 17 -17.89 -4.50 -3.69
CA PRO A 17 -17.38 -3.94 -2.45
C PRO A 17 -18.29 -2.76 -2.11
N GLY A 18 -18.83 -2.75 -0.89
CA GLY A 18 -19.55 -1.59 -0.40
C GLY A 18 -18.69 -0.35 -0.62
N GLU A 19 -19.31 0.75 -1.02
CA GLU A 19 -18.60 2.01 -1.26
C GLU A 19 -17.72 2.29 -0.04
N PRO A 20 -16.39 2.37 -0.21
CA PRO A 20 -15.47 2.45 0.92
C PRO A 20 -15.82 3.69 1.73
N VAL A 21 -16.21 3.46 2.99
CA VAL A 21 -16.52 4.55 3.91
C VAL A 21 -15.26 5.42 4.03
N PRO A 22 -15.34 6.73 3.76
CA PRO A 22 -14.17 7.58 3.86
C PRO A 22 -13.77 7.73 5.32
N TRP A 23 -12.57 7.27 5.65
CA TRP A 23 -12.00 7.39 6.99
C TRP A 23 -11.12 8.63 7.07
N GLU A 24 -11.13 9.31 8.21
CA GLU A 24 -10.37 10.54 8.45
C GLU A 24 -9.74 10.48 9.84
N VAL A 25 -8.47 10.90 9.97
CA VAL A 25 -7.86 11.13 11.29
C VAL A 25 -8.29 12.52 11.76
N THR A 26 -9.14 12.56 12.79
CA THR A 26 -9.74 13.81 13.27
C THR A 26 -9.04 14.38 14.48
N GLU A 27 -8.45 13.52 15.31
CA GLU A 27 -7.79 13.93 16.55
C GLU A 27 -6.52 13.12 16.81
N VAL A 28 -5.58 13.76 17.50
CA VAL A 28 -4.38 13.12 18.08
C VAL A 28 -4.23 13.58 19.53
N GLY A 29 -3.76 12.69 20.40
CA GLY A 29 -3.59 13.00 21.81
C GLY A 29 -2.59 12.09 22.50
N ASP A 30 -2.14 12.50 23.68
CA ASP A 30 -1.18 11.73 24.48
C ASP A 30 -1.85 10.45 25.05
N ALA A 31 -1.22 9.29 24.86
CA ALA A 31 -1.64 8.00 25.41
C ALA A 31 -0.74 7.49 26.55
N GLY A 32 0.20 8.33 27.00
CA GLY A 32 1.23 8.05 27.99
C GLY A 32 2.63 7.89 27.37
N PRO A 33 3.62 7.50 28.19
CA PRO A 33 5.01 7.41 27.75
C PRO A 33 5.18 6.56 26.49
N GLY A 34 5.81 7.13 25.46
CA GLY A 34 6.15 6.44 24.22
C GLY A 34 4.97 6.22 23.26
N ARG A 35 3.77 6.74 23.55
CA ARG A 35 2.56 6.40 22.80
C ARG A 35 1.63 7.59 22.59
N VAL A 36 1.18 7.74 21.37
CA VAL A 36 0.12 8.65 20.95
C VAL A 36 -1.13 7.86 20.60
N GLN A 37 -2.29 8.41 20.95
CA GLN A 37 -3.59 7.90 20.50
C GLN A 37 -4.12 8.79 19.39
N ILE A 38 -4.75 8.17 18.39
CA ILE A 38 -5.34 8.86 17.24
C ILE A 38 -6.79 8.42 17.10
N ARG A 39 -7.70 9.37 16.84
CA ARG A 39 -9.11 9.11 16.57
C ARG A 39 -9.32 9.11 15.07
N VAL A 40 -9.94 8.05 14.57
CA VAL A 40 -10.28 7.88 13.16
C VAL A 40 -11.78 7.73 13.04
N THR A 41 -12.41 8.56 12.21
CA THR A 41 -13.87 8.54 12.00
C THR A 41 -14.19 8.20 10.55
N GLY A 42 -15.24 7.42 10.33
CA GLY A 42 -15.73 7.11 8.99
C GLY A 42 -17.22 6.80 9.02
N GLY A 43 -18.04 7.63 8.38
CA GLY A 43 -19.49 7.53 8.49
C GLY A 43 -19.96 7.68 9.94
N GLU A 44 -20.61 6.66 10.48
CA GLU A 44 -21.01 6.59 11.90
C GLU A 44 -20.00 5.85 12.78
N ALA A 45 -18.95 5.26 12.18
CA ALA A 45 -17.96 4.49 12.90
C ALA A 45 -16.83 5.39 13.42
N GLU A 46 -16.35 5.06 14.62
CA GLU A 46 -15.18 5.67 15.23
C GLU A 46 -14.23 4.56 15.71
N GLU A 47 -12.94 4.72 15.44
CA GLU A 47 -11.89 3.85 15.92
C GLU A 47 -10.78 4.67 16.57
N ILE A 48 -10.24 4.16 17.68
CA ILE A 48 -9.06 4.74 18.33
C ILE A 48 -7.89 3.80 18.13
N TRP A 49 -6.78 4.36 17.67
CA TRP A 49 -5.55 3.65 17.36
C TRP A 49 -4.40 4.17 18.21
N GLN A 50 -3.39 3.33 18.42
CA GLN A 50 -2.16 3.71 19.12
C GLN A 50 -0.98 3.73 18.16
N VAL A 51 -0.11 4.71 18.35
CA VAL A 51 1.10 4.93 17.55
C VAL A 51 2.28 5.14 18.49
N SER A 52 3.42 4.53 18.21
CA SER A 52 4.64 4.80 18.99
C SER A 52 5.24 6.17 18.65
N ASP A 53 6.15 6.71 19.47
CA ASP A 53 6.84 7.97 19.18
C ASP A 53 7.66 7.91 17.86
N GLU A 54 8.08 6.71 17.44
CA GLU A 54 8.75 6.45 16.16
C GLU A 54 7.79 6.41 14.96
N GLY A 55 6.48 6.51 15.18
CA GLY A 55 5.47 6.48 14.13
C GLY A 55 5.01 5.07 13.73
N HIS A 56 5.27 4.04 14.55
CA HIS A 56 4.78 2.68 14.27
C HIS A 56 3.32 2.52 14.73
N ASN A 57 2.48 1.92 13.88
CA ASN A 57 1.11 1.55 14.26
C ASN A 57 1.15 0.38 15.25
N LEU A 58 0.69 0.62 16.48
CA LEU A 58 0.64 -0.39 17.55
C LEU A 58 -0.70 -1.15 17.57
N GLY A 59 -1.63 -0.78 16.69
CA GLY A 59 -2.95 -1.37 16.55
C GLY A 59 -4.06 -0.53 17.20
N ARG A 60 -5.24 -1.12 17.25
CA ARG A 60 -6.41 -0.49 17.88
C ARG A 60 -6.22 -0.40 19.39
N ALA A 61 -6.60 0.72 19.98
CA ALA A 61 -6.59 0.89 21.42
C ALA A 61 -7.67 0.01 22.08
N GLU A 62 -7.29 -0.83 23.03
CA GLU A 62 -8.25 -1.61 23.82
C GLU A 62 -9.11 -0.73 24.74
N ARG A 63 -8.57 0.42 25.15
CA ARG A 63 -9.27 1.41 25.97
C ARG A 63 -8.99 2.82 25.44
N ALA A 64 -10.05 3.52 25.09
CA ALA A 64 -10.03 4.93 24.80
C ALA A 64 -9.65 5.72 26.06
N ARG A 65 -8.60 6.54 25.99
CA ARG A 65 -8.48 7.64 26.96
C ARG A 65 -9.23 8.84 26.39
N PRO A 66 -9.81 9.69 27.23
CA PRO A 66 -10.35 10.96 26.76
C PRO A 66 -9.30 11.70 25.94
N MET A 67 -9.64 12.00 24.70
CA MET A 67 -8.85 12.85 23.80
C MET A 67 -9.55 14.20 23.74
N THR A 68 -8.77 15.27 23.77
CA THR A 68 -9.25 16.61 23.46
C THR A 68 -8.44 17.09 22.29
N ALA A 69 -9.10 17.36 21.17
CA ALA A 69 -8.46 17.97 20.02
C ALA A 69 -7.72 19.24 20.46
N SER A 70 -6.42 19.32 20.19
CA SER A 70 -5.62 20.49 20.52
C SER A 70 -5.10 21.14 19.26
N VAL A 71 -5.41 22.42 19.06
CA VAL A 71 -4.92 23.16 17.90
C VAL A 71 -3.46 23.59 18.04
N SER A 72 -2.90 23.49 19.24
CA SER A 72 -1.49 23.78 19.53
C SER A 72 -0.93 22.88 20.63
N SER A 73 0.36 22.57 20.58
CA SER A 73 1.07 21.80 21.60
C SER A 73 2.56 22.16 21.60
N CYS A 74 3.24 22.00 22.74
CA CYS A 74 4.62 22.49 22.92
C CYS A 74 5.54 21.43 23.53
N ALA A 75 6.82 21.49 23.15
CA ALA A 75 7.94 20.85 23.83
C ALA A 75 8.85 21.95 24.38
N GLY A 76 8.90 22.11 25.70
CA GLY A 76 9.52 23.26 26.35
C GLY A 76 9.01 24.60 25.82
N GLN A 77 9.90 25.37 25.18
CA GLN A 77 9.60 26.70 24.62
C GLN A 77 9.23 26.67 23.13
N LEU A 78 9.31 25.51 22.48
CA LEU A 78 8.99 25.35 21.07
C LEU A 78 7.58 24.79 20.92
N CYS A 79 6.70 25.57 20.30
CA CYS A 79 5.32 25.21 20.07
C CYS A 79 5.04 24.92 18.60
N TYR A 80 4.03 24.10 18.38
CA TYR A 80 3.45 23.80 17.09
C TYR A 80 1.96 24.13 17.14
N ARG A 81 1.42 24.61 16.03
CA ARG A 81 -0.03 24.77 15.86
C ARG A 81 -0.47 24.34 14.46
N VAL A 82 -1.68 23.84 14.37
CA VAL A 82 -2.34 23.57 13.08
C VAL A 82 -3.01 24.84 12.57
N VAL A 83 -3.14 24.97 11.25
CA VAL A 83 -3.92 26.04 10.62
C VAL A 83 -5.20 25.45 10.04
N THR A 84 -6.32 25.61 10.75
CA THR A 84 -7.62 25.06 10.35
C THR A 84 -8.01 25.50 8.93
N GLY A 85 -8.54 24.56 8.15
CA GLY A 85 -8.91 24.73 6.74
C GLY A 85 -7.75 24.50 5.76
N LEU A 86 -6.53 24.27 6.25
CA LEU A 86 -5.33 24.03 5.44
C LEU A 86 -4.59 22.79 5.93
N LEU A 87 -3.93 22.07 5.02
CA LEU A 87 -2.90 21.09 5.37
C LEU A 87 -1.61 21.85 5.70
N ARG A 88 -1.55 22.45 6.89
CA ARG A 88 -0.42 23.28 7.32
C ARG A 88 -0.22 23.22 8.82
N VAL A 89 1.05 23.11 9.18
CA VAL A 89 1.55 23.19 10.55
C VAL A 89 2.52 24.36 10.63
N GLU A 90 2.36 25.16 11.67
CA GLU A 90 3.27 26.23 12.01
C GLU A 90 4.06 25.89 13.26
N THR A 91 5.28 26.38 13.34
CA THR A 91 6.12 26.32 14.54
C THR A 91 6.52 27.72 14.96
N GLY A 92 6.61 27.91 16.26
CA GLY A 92 6.88 29.21 16.85
C GLY A 92 6.89 29.15 18.36
N GLY A 93 6.95 30.33 18.95
CA GLY A 93 6.82 30.55 20.39
C GLY A 93 6.34 31.98 20.63
N ASP A 94 5.88 32.25 21.85
CA ASP A 94 5.09 33.43 22.18
C ASP A 94 5.71 34.78 21.75
N ALA A 95 7.04 34.87 21.69
CA ALA A 95 7.75 36.10 21.33
C ALA A 95 8.25 36.16 19.86
N ALA A 96 8.47 35.02 19.19
CA ALA A 96 9.14 34.97 17.88
C ALA A 96 8.16 34.96 16.69
N GLY A 97 6.86 34.87 16.97
CA GLY A 97 5.83 34.67 15.95
C GLY A 97 5.80 33.23 15.42
N TRP A 98 4.97 33.02 14.41
CA TRP A 98 4.72 31.71 13.82
C TRP A 98 5.29 31.63 12.40
N THR A 99 5.93 30.51 12.10
CA THR A 99 6.52 30.23 10.78
C THR A 99 6.03 28.88 10.28
N THR A 100 5.96 28.68 8.96
CA THR A 100 5.53 27.40 8.39
C THR A 100 6.56 26.31 8.70
N ALA A 101 6.14 25.28 9.42
CA ALA A 101 6.95 24.09 9.68
C ALA A 101 6.74 23.00 8.62
N TRP A 102 5.51 22.91 8.10
CA TRP A 102 5.10 21.95 7.07
C TRP A 102 3.82 22.44 6.38
N GLN A 103 3.68 22.20 5.07
CA GLN A 103 2.42 22.44 4.36
C GLN A 103 2.32 21.63 3.05
N ILE A 104 1.09 21.31 2.63
CA ILE A 104 0.76 20.88 1.27
C ILE A 104 -0.10 21.98 0.62
N THR A 105 0.31 22.48 -0.54
CA THR A 105 -0.38 23.57 -1.25
C THR A 105 -0.30 23.39 -2.76
N GLY A 106 -1.03 24.24 -3.52
CA GLY A 106 -0.92 24.30 -4.98
C GLY A 106 -1.29 23.00 -5.68
N ALA A 107 -0.48 22.59 -6.66
CA ALA A 107 -0.71 21.40 -7.47
C ALA A 107 -0.79 20.11 -6.64
N ASP A 108 0.01 20.01 -5.58
CA ASP A 108 0.00 18.85 -4.68
C ASP A 108 -1.34 18.73 -3.95
N TYR A 109 -1.90 19.85 -3.47
CA TYR A 109 -3.21 19.87 -2.83
C TYR A 109 -4.33 19.54 -3.82
N THR A 110 -4.26 20.05 -5.05
CA THR A 110 -5.24 19.76 -6.10
C THR A 110 -5.24 18.29 -6.51
N GLN A 111 -4.06 17.69 -6.70
CA GLN A 111 -3.91 16.27 -7.00
C GLN A 111 -4.46 15.43 -5.85
N LEU A 112 -4.08 15.75 -4.61
CA LEU A 112 -4.56 15.05 -3.42
C LEU A 112 -6.09 15.08 -3.31
N ALA A 113 -6.71 16.25 -3.54
CA ALA A 113 -8.16 16.38 -3.52
C ALA A 113 -8.87 15.55 -4.62
N ALA A 114 -8.25 15.42 -5.79
CA ALA A 114 -8.77 14.60 -6.89
C ALA A 114 -8.70 13.09 -6.57
N ASP A 115 -7.66 12.64 -5.86
CA ASP A 115 -7.46 11.23 -5.53
C ASP A 115 -8.42 10.72 -4.44
N TYR A 116 -9.03 11.61 -3.64
CA TYR A 116 -9.95 11.27 -2.54
C TYR A 116 -11.45 11.36 -2.89
N MET A 117 -11.84 11.26 -4.17
CA MET A 117 -13.25 11.36 -4.55
C MET A 117 -14.11 10.16 -4.07
N PRO A 118 -15.35 10.40 -3.59
CA PRO A 118 -15.98 11.70 -3.39
C PRO A 118 -15.55 12.36 -2.06
N LEU A 119 -15.01 13.59 -2.13
CA LEU A 119 -14.48 14.33 -0.98
C LEU A 119 -15.46 15.37 -0.41
N GLY A 120 -16.38 15.90 -1.22
CA GLY A 120 -17.13 17.10 -0.85
C GLY A 120 -16.24 18.35 -0.90
N ALA A 121 -16.32 19.23 0.10
CA ALA A 121 -15.49 20.43 0.18
C ALA A 121 -14.07 20.07 0.68
N PRO A 122 -13.01 20.19 -0.12
CA PRO A 122 -11.68 19.70 0.26
C PRO A 122 -11.14 20.31 1.55
N ALA A 123 -11.36 21.60 1.80
CA ALA A 123 -10.88 22.28 3.00
C ALA A 123 -11.47 21.74 4.31
N THR A 124 -12.60 21.04 4.26
CA THR A 124 -13.22 20.40 5.43
C THR A 124 -12.55 19.06 5.76
N HIS A 125 -12.15 18.31 4.74
CA HIS A 125 -11.70 16.91 4.86
C HIS A 125 -10.18 16.75 4.69
N LEU A 126 -9.52 17.72 4.06
CA LEU A 126 -8.07 17.82 3.89
C LEU A 126 -7.58 19.08 4.62
N SER A 127 -7.64 19.02 5.95
CA SER A 127 -7.20 20.07 6.86
C SER A 127 -6.50 19.46 8.07
N SER A 128 -5.49 20.17 8.58
CA SER A 128 -4.89 19.86 9.88
C SER A 128 -5.85 20.31 10.99
N THR A 129 -6.23 19.41 11.90
CA THR A 129 -7.28 19.65 12.93
C THR A 129 -6.78 19.55 14.36
N SER A 130 -5.78 18.71 14.62
CA SER A 130 -5.24 18.49 15.97
C SER A 130 -3.74 18.22 15.90
N VAL A 131 -3.00 18.65 16.92
CA VAL A 131 -1.55 18.41 17.07
C VAL A 131 -1.22 17.98 18.50
N VAL A 132 -0.29 17.04 18.62
CA VAL A 132 0.34 16.68 19.89
C VAL A 132 1.86 16.64 19.71
N VAL A 133 2.59 17.15 20.69
CA VAL A 133 4.05 17.16 20.73
C VAL A 133 4.50 16.32 21.92
N HIS A 134 5.38 15.36 21.69
CA HIS A 134 5.97 14.52 22.73
C HIS A 134 7.47 14.80 22.85
N GLU A 135 7.91 15.14 24.06
CA GLU A 135 9.33 15.18 24.39
C GLU A 135 9.88 13.75 24.45
N VAL A 136 11.01 13.53 23.77
CA VAL A 136 11.74 12.27 23.75
C VAL A 136 13.16 12.48 24.27
N ALA A 137 13.87 11.38 24.55
CA ALA A 137 15.19 11.42 25.16
C ALA A 137 16.19 12.33 24.40
N GLY A 138 16.99 13.06 25.17
CA GLY A 138 18.03 13.96 24.66
C GLY A 138 17.53 15.36 24.30
N GLY A 139 16.42 15.83 24.89
CA GLY A 139 15.87 17.16 24.62
C GLY A 139 15.31 17.32 23.20
N ARG A 140 14.96 16.19 22.57
CA ARG A 140 14.32 16.15 21.26
C ARG A 140 12.82 15.98 21.45
N HIS A 141 12.07 16.10 20.36
CA HIS A 141 10.63 15.88 20.37
C HIS A 141 10.14 15.35 19.03
N VAL A 142 8.99 14.69 19.09
CA VAL A 142 8.22 14.24 17.94
C VAL A 142 6.89 15.00 17.88
N VAL A 143 6.33 15.12 16.69
CA VAL A 143 5.06 15.84 16.48
C VAL A 143 4.11 14.94 15.71
N PHE A 144 2.87 14.84 16.16
CA PHE A 144 1.82 14.15 15.43
C PHE A 144 0.70 15.13 15.11
N VAL A 145 0.15 15.03 13.90
CA VAL A 145 -0.91 15.92 13.43
C VAL A 145 -2.00 15.12 12.72
N ALA A 146 -3.24 15.36 13.12
CA ALA A 146 -4.43 14.87 12.42
C ALA A 146 -4.68 15.73 11.18
N ASN A 147 -4.59 15.13 9.99
CA ASN A 147 -4.77 15.81 8.69
C ASN A 147 -6.05 15.36 7.94
N GLY A 148 -7.09 14.94 8.67
CA GLY A 148 -8.33 14.47 8.06
C GLY A 148 -8.09 13.24 7.18
N ARG A 149 -8.53 13.28 5.91
CA ARG A 149 -8.39 12.16 4.97
C ARG A 149 -6.97 11.86 4.54
N ASP A 150 -6.07 12.84 4.58
CA ASP A 150 -4.63 12.62 4.33
C ASP A 150 -4.02 11.70 5.40
N GLY A 151 -4.68 11.59 6.55
CA GLY A 151 -4.33 10.68 7.63
C GLY A 151 -3.45 11.33 8.70
N LEU A 152 -2.49 10.57 9.22
CA LEU A 152 -1.59 11.02 10.27
C LEU A 152 -0.30 11.58 9.68
N LEU A 153 0.09 12.78 10.10
CA LEU A 153 1.38 13.37 9.82
C LEU A 153 2.28 13.23 11.05
N HIS A 154 3.52 12.81 10.85
CA HIS A 154 4.53 12.61 11.90
C HIS A 154 5.78 13.42 11.61
N ARG A 155 6.29 14.12 12.62
CA ARG A 155 7.65 14.65 12.64
C ARG A 155 8.50 13.78 13.54
N SER A 156 9.50 13.14 12.96
CA SER A 156 10.47 12.34 13.70
C SER A 156 11.41 13.21 14.55
N ALA A 157 12.10 12.57 15.50
CA ALA A 157 13.03 13.24 16.41
C ALA A 157 14.28 13.83 15.70
N ASP A 158 14.58 13.37 14.48
CA ASP A 158 15.60 13.95 13.59
C ASP A 158 15.09 15.18 12.82
N GLY A 159 13.81 15.50 12.96
CA GLY A 159 13.15 16.68 12.43
C GLY A 159 12.56 16.54 11.03
N ARG A 160 12.57 15.35 10.43
CA ARG A 160 11.92 15.08 9.15
C ARG A 160 10.40 14.90 9.32
N TRP A 161 9.65 15.23 8.27
CA TRP A 161 8.21 15.04 8.22
C TRP A 161 7.85 13.83 7.37
N HIS A 162 6.89 13.04 7.83
CA HIS A 162 6.40 11.81 7.23
C HIS A 162 4.87 11.82 7.21
N ARG A 163 4.27 11.68 6.03
CA ARG A 163 2.83 11.41 5.90
C ARG A 163 2.65 9.92 6.10
N LEU A 164 2.13 9.51 7.24
CA LEU A 164 1.94 8.09 7.55
C LEU A 164 0.67 7.55 6.89
N GLY A 165 -0.38 8.38 6.74
CA GLY A 165 -1.65 7.97 6.14
C GLY A 165 -2.64 7.45 7.17
N LEU A 166 -3.60 6.62 6.74
CA LEU A 166 -4.69 6.11 7.59
C LEU A 166 -4.29 4.78 8.24
N PRO A 167 -4.45 4.59 9.56
CA PRO A 167 -4.15 3.29 10.17
C PRO A 167 -5.11 2.21 9.66
N LYS A 168 -4.59 1.02 9.44
CA LYS A 168 -5.34 -0.16 9.00
C LYS A 168 -4.97 -1.38 9.83
N GLY A 169 -5.91 -2.31 9.91
CA GLY A 169 -5.72 -3.66 10.44
C GLY A 169 -5.80 -4.71 9.34
N GLY A 170 -5.55 -5.97 9.70
CA GLY A 170 -5.53 -7.11 8.78
C GLY A 170 -4.48 -8.12 9.23
N GLU A 171 -3.61 -8.55 8.30
CA GLU A 171 -2.39 -9.33 8.57
C GLU A 171 -1.32 -8.45 9.25
N GLY A 172 -1.67 -7.86 10.40
CA GLY A 172 -0.85 -6.90 11.14
C GLY A 172 -1.41 -5.48 11.17
N TRP A 173 -0.65 -4.58 11.80
CA TRP A 173 -0.98 -3.16 11.94
C TRP A 173 -0.04 -2.33 11.09
N TYR A 174 -0.61 -1.55 10.18
CA TYR A 174 0.14 -0.70 9.26
C TYR A 174 -0.61 0.59 8.99
N PHE A 175 0.02 1.52 8.29
CA PHE A 175 -0.69 2.66 7.73
C PHE A 175 -0.86 2.45 6.23
N ALA A 176 -2.07 2.70 5.73
CA ALA A 176 -2.30 2.79 4.29
C ALA A 176 -1.53 3.99 3.74
N GLU A 177 -0.67 3.73 2.76
CA GLU A 177 0.13 4.76 2.10
C GLU A 177 -0.78 5.91 1.62
N PRO A 178 -0.49 7.16 2.00
CA PRO A 178 -1.29 8.29 1.56
C PRO A 178 -1.13 8.48 0.04
N PRO A 179 -2.11 9.09 -0.65
CA PRO A 179 -1.98 9.38 -2.07
C PRO A 179 -0.78 10.26 -2.35
N ARG A 180 -0.20 10.03 -3.52
CA ARG A 180 1.06 10.66 -3.90
C ARG A 180 0.83 12.13 -4.23
N LEU A 181 1.82 12.94 -3.89
CA LEU A 181 1.81 14.35 -4.27
C LEU A 181 2.24 14.50 -5.73
N ALA A 182 1.79 15.57 -6.39
CA ALA A 182 2.17 15.85 -7.78
C ALA A 182 3.67 16.12 -7.93
N SER A 183 4.31 16.64 -6.88
CA SER A 183 5.75 16.88 -6.79
C SER A 183 6.59 15.61 -6.58
N GLU A 184 5.98 14.49 -6.18
CA GLU A 184 6.69 13.24 -5.97
C GLU A 184 6.96 12.54 -7.32
N PRO A 185 8.18 12.00 -7.54
CA PRO A 185 8.49 11.25 -8.75
C PRO A 185 7.63 9.98 -8.82
N PRO A 186 7.09 9.62 -9.99
CA PRO A 186 6.24 8.44 -10.14
C PRO A 186 6.91 7.22 -9.49
N PRO A 187 6.14 6.31 -8.85
CA PRO A 187 6.73 5.16 -8.22
C PRO A 187 7.50 4.41 -9.31
N ALA A 188 8.66 3.86 -8.96
CA ALA A 188 9.33 2.95 -9.86
C ALA A 188 8.36 1.79 -10.11
N ASP A 189 7.74 1.76 -11.29
CA ASP A 189 6.77 0.74 -11.66
C ASP A 189 7.55 -0.56 -11.87
N PRO A 190 7.53 -1.51 -10.91
CA PRO A 190 8.33 -2.72 -11.02
C PRO A 190 7.62 -3.75 -11.90
N SER A 191 6.41 -3.47 -12.39
CA SER A 191 5.59 -4.42 -13.14
C SER A 191 6.33 -4.98 -14.37
N TRP A 192 7.08 -4.13 -15.09
CA TRP A 192 7.88 -4.56 -16.23
C TRP A 192 9.08 -5.43 -15.79
N VAL A 193 9.68 -5.15 -14.63
CA VAL A 193 10.77 -5.96 -14.06
C VAL A 193 10.24 -7.34 -13.69
N VAL A 194 9.09 -7.39 -13.00
CA VAL A 194 8.43 -8.64 -12.63
C VAL A 194 8.05 -9.44 -13.88
N ALA A 195 7.43 -8.80 -14.87
CA ALA A 195 7.08 -9.44 -16.14
C ALA A 195 8.32 -10.01 -16.86
N ALA A 196 9.40 -9.24 -16.93
CA ALA A 196 10.66 -9.69 -17.52
C ALA A 196 11.26 -10.89 -16.77
N LEU A 197 11.26 -10.86 -15.42
CA LEU A 197 11.74 -11.96 -14.59
C LEU A 197 10.91 -13.23 -14.78
N VAL A 198 9.58 -13.11 -14.80
CA VAL A 198 8.66 -14.24 -15.05
C VAL A 198 8.90 -14.84 -16.44
N THR A 199 9.00 -14.01 -17.49
CA THR A 199 9.32 -14.48 -18.84
C THR A 199 10.66 -15.19 -18.88
N ALA A 200 11.71 -14.64 -18.25
CA ALA A 200 13.02 -15.26 -18.20
C ALA A 200 12.99 -16.63 -17.49
N LEU A 201 12.29 -16.73 -16.35
CA LEU A 201 12.13 -17.99 -15.61
C LEU A 201 11.42 -19.06 -16.44
N LEU A 202 10.33 -18.70 -17.13
CA LEU A 202 9.59 -19.63 -18.00
C LEU A 202 10.40 -20.07 -19.21
N LEU A 203 11.21 -19.17 -19.80
CA LEU A 203 12.14 -19.52 -20.88
C LEU A 203 13.19 -20.53 -20.41
N VAL A 204 13.83 -20.28 -19.24
CA VAL A 204 14.84 -21.20 -18.68
C VAL A 204 14.21 -22.55 -18.35
N ALA A 205 13.07 -22.56 -17.65
CA ALA A 205 12.35 -23.78 -17.28
C ALA A 205 11.92 -24.60 -18.50
N GLY A 206 11.53 -23.95 -19.60
CA GLY A 206 11.20 -24.62 -20.85
C GLY A 206 12.41 -25.05 -21.68
N ALA A 207 13.52 -24.30 -21.64
CA ALA A 207 14.74 -24.60 -22.38
C ALA A 207 15.50 -25.82 -21.82
N ILE A 208 15.53 -25.99 -20.48
CA ILE A 208 16.19 -27.13 -19.82
C ILE A 208 15.72 -28.49 -20.39
N PRO A 209 14.42 -28.83 -20.42
CA PRO A 209 13.97 -30.12 -20.95
C PRO A 209 14.20 -30.25 -22.46
N LEU A 210 14.12 -29.15 -23.24
CA LEU A 210 14.45 -29.18 -24.67
C LEU A 210 15.93 -29.52 -24.90
N ALA A 211 16.82 -28.93 -24.11
CA ALA A 211 18.25 -29.19 -24.14
C ALA A 211 18.58 -30.64 -23.73
N VAL A 212 18.03 -31.11 -22.60
CA VAL A 212 18.24 -32.48 -22.09
C VAL A 212 17.75 -33.53 -23.08
N ARG A 213 16.61 -33.30 -23.75
CA ARG A 213 16.03 -34.23 -24.72
C ARG A 213 16.56 -34.05 -26.14
N ARG A 214 17.42 -33.04 -26.38
CA ARG A 214 17.83 -32.59 -27.73
C ARG A 214 16.64 -32.33 -28.67
N ALA A 215 15.49 -31.98 -28.12
CA ALA A 215 14.22 -31.89 -28.83
C ALA A 215 14.01 -30.49 -29.41
N TRP A 216 14.94 -30.02 -30.24
CA TRP A 216 14.94 -28.68 -30.85
C TRP A 216 13.94 -28.51 -32.00
N HIS A 217 12.82 -29.23 -31.97
CA HIS A 217 11.78 -29.08 -32.99
C HIS A 217 11.20 -27.65 -32.93
N PRO A 218 10.99 -26.98 -34.08
CA PRO A 218 10.52 -25.59 -34.11
C PRO A 218 9.17 -25.40 -33.42
N ARG A 219 8.31 -26.43 -33.38
CA ARG A 219 7.04 -26.39 -32.66
C ARG A 219 7.24 -26.29 -31.15
N ALA A 220 8.19 -27.04 -30.59
CA ALA A 220 8.45 -27.05 -29.15
C ALA A 220 9.07 -25.71 -28.69
N VAL A 221 10.00 -25.17 -29.49
CA VAL A 221 10.59 -23.83 -29.26
C VAL A 221 9.51 -22.74 -29.28
N ARG A 222 8.60 -22.76 -30.27
CA ARG A 222 7.50 -21.80 -30.37
C ARG A 222 6.52 -21.87 -29.20
N LEU A 223 6.18 -23.09 -28.74
CA LEU A 223 5.31 -23.27 -27.58
C LEU A 223 5.95 -22.71 -26.31
N THR A 224 7.22 -23.04 -26.05
CA THR A 224 7.96 -22.51 -24.89
C THR A 224 8.03 -20.98 -24.90
N ALA A 225 8.41 -20.40 -26.04
CA ALA A 225 8.46 -18.94 -26.19
C ALA A 225 7.08 -18.30 -26.00
N GLY A 226 6.03 -18.89 -26.58
CA GLY A 226 4.64 -18.43 -26.43
C GLY A 226 4.16 -18.45 -24.99
N THR A 227 4.43 -19.53 -24.25
CA THR A 227 4.07 -19.63 -22.83
C THR A 227 4.83 -18.61 -21.99
N ALA A 228 6.11 -18.37 -22.27
CA ALA A 228 6.92 -17.42 -21.52
C ALA A 228 6.47 -15.96 -21.73
N VAL A 229 6.15 -15.59 -22.99
CA VAL A 229 5.60 -14.28 -23.32
C VAL A 229 4.20 -14.11 -22.72
N GLY A 230 3.34 -15.12 -22.87
CA GLY A 230 1.99 -15.11 -22.30
C GLY A 230 2.00 -15.00 -20.78
N GLY A 231 2.87 -15.74 -20.10
CA GLY A 231 3.06 -15.66 -18.65
C GLY A 231 3.52 -14.28 -18.19
N GLY A 232 4.53 -13.69 -18.86
CA GLY A 232 4.99 -12.33 -18.55
C GLY A 232 3.90 -11.27 -18.74
N LEU A 233 3.14 -11.33 -19.84
CA LEU A 233 2.02 -10.41 -20.09
C LEU A 233 0.89 -10.57 -19.07
N LEU A 234 0.57 -11.79 -18.66
CA LEU A 234 -0.42 -12.05 -17.62
C LEU A 234 0.04 -11.51 -16.26
N SER A 235 1.31 -11.69 -15.91
CA SER A 235 1.88 -11.10 -14.70
C SER A 235 1.86 -9.57 -14.73
N TYR A 236 2.23 -8.97 -15.86
CA TYR A 236 2.14 -7.52 -16.06
C TYR A 236 0.69 -7.02 -15.89
N ALA A 237 -0.26 -7.66 -16.57
CA ALA A 237 -1.67 -7.31 -16.47
C ALA A 237 -2.19 -7.46 -15.04
N ALA A 238 -1.77 -8.50 -14.31
CA ALA A 238 -2.13 -8.71 -12.92
C ALA A 238 -1.68 -7.56 -12.00
N CYS A 239 -0.53 -6.94 -12.26
CA CYS A 239 -0.06 -5.77 -11.51
C CYS A 239 -0.90 -4.50 -11.76
N HIS A 240 -1.62 -4.41 -12.88
CA HIS A 240 -2.38 -3.23 -13.27
C HIS A 240 -3.88 -3.30 -12.94
N VAL A 241 -4.40 -4.43 -12.46
CA VAL A 241 -5.82 -4.54 -12.07
C VAL A 241 -6.00 -4.02 -10.63
N PRO A 242 -6.64 -2.85 -10.42
CA PRO A 242 -6.88 -2.31 -9.09
C PRO A 242 -7.78 -3.25 -8.30
N GLY A 243 -7.39 -3.63 -7.08
CA GLY A 243 -8.16 -4.54 -6.22
C GLY A 243 -7.92 -6.04 -6.46
N ALA A 244 -7.11 -6.45 -7.44
CA ALA A 244 -6.63 -7.84 -7.52
C ALA A 244 -5.68 -8.20 -6.36
N GLY A 245 -5.12 -7.18 -5.69
CA GLY A 245 -4.36 -7.30 -4.44
C GLY A 245 -5.14 -7.79 -3.23
N MET A 246 -6.41 -8.18 -3.37
CA MET A 246 -7.11 -8.96 -2.33
C MET A 246 -6.53 -10.37 -2.20
N PHE A 247 -5.78 -10.84 -3.19
CA PHE A 247 -5.00 -12.06 -3.09
C PHE A 247 -3.60 -11.74 -2.57
N PRO A 248 -3.18 -12.33 -1.44
CA PRO A 248 -1.81 -12.23 -0.97
C PRO A 248 -0.83 -12.52 -2.12
N PRO A 249 0.36 -11.88 -2.15
CA PRO A 249 1.41 -12.17 -3.13
C PRO A 249 1.67 -13.69 -3.28
N GLU A 250 1.43 -14.45 -2.22
CA GLU A 250 1.49 -15.91 -2.14
C GLU A 250 0.56 -16.61 -3.14
N PHE A 251 -0.64 -16.08 -3.41
CA PHE A 251 -1.57 -16.65 -4.40
C PHE A 251 -1.04 -16.55 -5.83
N TYR A 252 -0.38 -15.44 -6.17
CA TYR A 252 0.27 -15.29 -7.47
C TYR A 252 1.43 -16.27 -7.62
N ALA A 253 2.20 -16.49 -6.56
CA ALA A 253 3.23 -17.51 -6.53
C ALA A 253 2.64 -18.93 -6.71
N VAL A 254 1.52 -19.24 -6.06
CA VAL A 254 0.84 -20.54 -6.22
C VAL A 254 0.34 -20.73 -7.65
N ILE A 255 -0.29 -19.73 -8.27
CA ILE A 255 -0.76 -19.82 -9.66
C ILE A 255 0.43 -19.99 -10.62
N LEU A 256 1.52 -19.23 -10.43
CA LEU A 256 2.73 -19.34 -11.23
C LEU A 256 3.37 -20.72 -11.11
N VAL A 257 3.55 -21.22 -9.88
CA VAL A 257 4.10 -22.56 -9.60
C VAL A 257 3.21 -23.63 -10.22
N THR A 258 1.89 -23.51 -10.08
CA THR A 258 0.93 -24.45 -10.68
C THR A 258 1.04 -24.45 -12.20
N ALA A 259 1.15 -23.28 -12.83
CA ALA A 259 1.33 -23.17 -14.28
C ALA A 259 2.65 -23.80 -14.74
N ILE A 260 3.76 -23.58 -14.01
CA ILE A 260 5.06 -24.20 -14.29
C ILE A 260 4.96 -25.73 -14.19
N VAL A 261 4.37 -26.24 -13.11
CA VAL A 261 4.21 -27.68 -12.87
C VAL A 261 3.35 -28.31 -13.96
N VAL A 262 2.18 -27.73 -14.26
CA VAL A 262 1.27 -28.25 -15.28
C VAL A 262 1.93 -28.24 -16.66
N THR A 263 2.61 -27.15 -17.02
CA THR A 263 3.30 -27.05 -18.32
C THR A 263 4.42 -28.08 -18.42
N GLY A 264 5.23 -28.23 -17.37
CA GLY A 264 6.28 -29.26 -17.29
C GLY A 264 5.71 -30.67 -17.44
N LEU A 265 4.60 -30.97 -16.73
CA LEU A 265 3.93 -32.27 -16.79
C LEU A 265 3.40 -32.59 -18.19
N VAL A 266 2.76 -31.62 -18.85
CA VAL A 266 2.23 -31.77 -20.22
C VAL A 266 3.34 -32.05 -21.22
N VAL A 267 4.50 -31.38 -21.10
CA VAL A 267 5.67 -31.65 -21.95
C VAL A 267 6.24 -33.05 -21.69
N ILE A 268 6.28 -33.49 -20.44
CA ILE A 268 6.73 -34.85 -20.08
C ILE A 268 5.81 -35.90 -20.71
N LEU A 269 4.50 -35.77 -20.52
CA LEU A 269 3.50 -36.73 -20.99
C LEU A 269 3.46 -36.83 -22.52
N ASN A 270 3.50 -35.70 -23.24
CA ASN A 270 3.53 -35.71 -24.70
C ASN A 270 4.81 -36.34 -25.27
N GLY A 271 5.95 -36.22 -24.57
CA GLY A 271 7.19 -36.87 -24.99
C GLY A 271 7.14 -38.41 -24.88
N ILE A 272 6.44 -38.94 -23.88
CA ILE A 272 6.32 -40.40 -23.67
C ILE A 272 5.42 -41.03 -24.75
N ALA A 273 4.33 -40.36 -25.12
CA ALA A 273 3.35 -40.88 -26.07
C ALA A 273 3.91 -41.11 -27.49
N HIS A 274 4.97 -40.38 -27.89
CA HIS A 274 5.60 -40.57 -29.21
C HIS A 274 6.65 -41.70 -29.24
N HIS A 275 7.20 -42.12 -28.11
CA HIS A 275 8.16 -43.23 -28.09
C HIS A 275 7.50 -44.61 -28.20
N THR A 276 6.22 -44.73 -27.86
CA THR A 276 5.48 -46.00 -27.89
C THR A 276 4.89 -46.34 -29.27
N SER A 277 4.96 -45.43 -30.25
CA SER A 277 4.34 -45.60 -31.57
C SER A 277 5.28 -46.11 -32.67
N ALA A 278 6.55 -46.43 -32.36
CA ALA A 278 7.46 -46.99 -33.35
C ALA A 278 7.10 -48.48 -33.60
N PRO A 279 6.66 -48.86 -34.82
CA PRO A 279 6.40 -50.26 -35.15
C PRO A 279 7.72 -51.05 -35.10
N ARG A 280 7.68 -52.22 -34.44
CA ARG A 280 8.77 -53.21 -34.47
C ARG A 280 8.83 -53.91 -35.81
#